data_AF-A0A936NV81-F1
#
_entry.id   AF-A0A936NV81-F1
#
_cell.length_a   1.000
_cell.length_b   1.000
_cell.length_c   1.000
_cell.angle_alpha   90.00
_cell.angle_beta   90.00
_cell.angle_gamma   90.00
#
_symmetry.space_group_name_H-M   'P 1'
#
loop_
_entity.id
_entity.type
_entity.pdbx_description
1 polymer ?
#
loop_
_entity_poly.entity_id
_entity_poly.type
_entity_poly.pdbx_seq_one_letter_code
_entity_poly.pdbx_strand_id
1 'polypeptide(L)'
;MSENKEQNEIKEYADGWITERKGTDVPVFLKFAFIVIAGGAITYFLAYMNGETGHADRGPLVQLMNAATQSSNGLMYAIAGLGIVYALILVIFAFKKFHEE
;
A
#
# COMPACT_ATOMS: atom_id res chain seq x y z
N MET A 1 25.92 36.94 3.88
CA MET A 1 24.78 36.77 2.95
C MET A 1 24.75 35.41 2.23
N SER A 2 25.74 34.51 2.39
CA SER A 2 25.74 33.16 1.80
C SER A 2 25.18 32.06 2.71
N GLU A 3 25.30 32.17 4.04
CA GLU A 3 24.72 31.19 4.99
C GLU A 3 23.21 30.99 4.81
N ASN A 4 22.50 32.06 4.45
CA ASN A 4 21.05 32.03 4.19
C ASN A 4 20.66 31.19 2.95
N LYS A 5 21.58 30.93 2.01
CA LYS A 5 21.29 30.08 0.84
C LYS A 5 21.42 28.60 1.16
N GLU A 6 22.41 28.21 1.95
CA GLU A 6 22.65 26.80 2.31
C GLU A 6 21.52 26.25 3.19
N GLN A 7 21.00 27.03 4.13
CA GLN A 7 19.83 26.65 4.94
C GLN A 7 18.54 26.47 4.12
N ASN A 8 18.41 27.15 2.98
CA ASN A 8 17.24 27.00 2.08
C ASN A 8 17.32 25.75 1.18
N GLU A 9 18.46 25.06 1.14
CA GLU A 9 18.68 23.82 0.38
C GLU A 9 18.59 22.56 1.24
N ILE A 10 18.47 22.71 2.56
CA ILE A 10 18.46 21.59 3.51
C ILE A 10 17.19 21.67 4.33
N LYS A 11 16.35 20.63 4.25
CA LYS A 11 15.27 20.43 5.22
C LYS A 11 15.86 19.77 6.46
N GLU A 12 15.51 20.31 7.63
CA GLU A 12 15.98 19.79 8.91
C GLU A 12 14.82 19.14 9.67
N TYR A 13 15.08 17.96 10.20
CA TYR A 13 14.17 17.20 11.04
C TYR A 13 14.87 16.90 12.37
N ALA A 14 14.06 16.74 13.43
CA ALA A 14 14.55 16.41 14.77
C ALA A 14 15.66 17.35 15.25
N ASP A 15 15.39 18.67 15.23
CA ASP A 15 16.31 19.68 15.77
C ASP A 15 17.70 19.64 15.09
N GLY A 16 17.72 19.50 13.77
CA GLY A 16 18.94 19.47 12.96
C GLY A 16 19.70 18.14 12.93
N TRP A 17 19.24 17.10 13.65
CA TRP A 17 19.89 15.79 13.66
C TRP A 17 19.71 15.00 12.36
N ILE A 18 18.63 15.26 11.63
CA ILE A 18 18.35 14.63 10.33
C ILE A 18 18.21 15.74 9.30
N THR A 19 18.96 15.65 8.21
CA THR A 19 18.97 16.66 7.14
C THR A 19 18.63 16.00 5.81
N GLU A 20 17.75 16.61 5.03
CA GLU A 20 17.40 16.17 3.67
C GLU A 20 17.76 17.25 2.65
N ARG A 21 18.47 16.87 1.59
CA ARG A 21 18.82 17.80 0.52
C ARG A 21 17.62 18.08 -0.38
N LYS A 22 17.44 19.33 -0.76
CA LYS A 22 16.42 19.72 -1.73
C LYS A 22 16.61 18.95 -3.04
N GLY A 23 15.52 18.40 -3.57
CA GLY A 23 15.54 17.63 -4.82
C GLY A 23 15.85 16.14 -4.64
N THR A 24 16.05 15.65 -3.41
CA THR A 24 16.08 14.21 -3.12
C THR A 24 14.72 13.67 -2.69
N ASP A 25 13.64 14.47 -2.81
CA ASP A 25 12.29 14.01 -2.53
C ASP A 25 11.95 12.77 -3.36
N VAL A 26 11.15 11.87 -2.79
CA VAL A 26 10.73 10.63 -3.46
C VAL A 26 10.13 10.94 -4.84
N PRO A 27 10.73 10.45 -5.93
CA PRO A 27 10.24 10.65 -7.29
C PRO A 27 8.77 10.25 -7.44
N VAL A 28 7.99 11.05 -8.17
CA VAL A 28 6.55 10.81 -8.36
C VAL A 28 6.28 9.43 -8.97
N PHE A 29 7.13 8.95 -9.89
CA PHE A 29 6.97 7.63 -10.49
C PHE A 29 7.08 6.50 -9.45
N LEU A 30 7.93 6.64 -8.42
CA LEU A 30 8.03 5.67 -7.34
C LEU A 30 6.79 5.71 -6.44
N LYS A 31 6.15 6.86 -6.29
CA LYS A 31 4.88 6.96 -5.55
C LYS A 31 3.74 6.19 -6.21
N PHE A 32 3.76 6.02 -7.54
CA PHE A 32 2.78 5.16 -8.23
C PHE A 32 2.90 3.68 -7.85
N ALA A 33 4.03 3.23 -7.32
CA ALA A 33 4.18 1.87 -6.82
C ALA A 33 3.15 1.55 -5.73
N PHE A 34 2.78 2.52 -4.88
CA PHE A 34 1.73 2.33 -3.87
C PHE A 34 0.38 1.97 -4.48
N ILE A 35 0.01 2.61 -5.60
CA ILE A 35 -1.25 2.34 -6.31
C ILE A 35 -1.20 0.95 -6.96
N VAL A 36 -0.10 0.64 -7.66
CA VAL A 36 0.05 -0.64 -8.38
C VAL A 36 0.09 -1.82 -7.41
N ILE A 37 0.88 -1.73 -6.34
CA ILE A 37 1.02 -2.79 -5.34
C ILE A 37 -0.29 -2.98 -4.59
N ALA A 38 -0.92 -1.90 -4.12
CA ALA A 38 -2.19 -2.01 -3.41
C ALA A 38 -3.30 -2.56 -4.31
N GLY A 39 -3.41 -2.06 -5.55
CA GLY A 39 -4.37 -2.55 -6.53
C GLY A 39 -4.14 -4.04 -6.83
N GLY A 40 -2.91 -4.44 -7.13
CA GLY A 40 -2.54 -5.83 -7.39
C GLY A 40 -2.85 -6.75 -6.21
N ALA A 41 -2.52 -6.34 -4.99
CA ALA A 41 -2.82 -7.10 -3.78
C ALA A 41 -4.33 -7.29 -3.55
N ILE A 42 -5.12 -6.21 -3.71
CA ILE A 42 -6.58 -6.26 -3.58
C ILE A 42 -7.19 -7.14 -4.67
N THR A 43 -6.77 -6.98 -5.93
CA THR A 43 -7.25 -7.81 -7.04
C THR A 43 -6.93 -9.28 -6.82
N TYR A 44 -5.70 -9.59 -6.40
CA TYR A 44 -5.29 -10.97 -6.09
C TYR A 44 -6.13 -11.55 -4.95
N PHE A 45 -6.29 -10.79 -3.86
CA PHE A 45 -7.11 -11.22 -2.72
C PHE A 45 -8.56 -11.51 -3.12
N LEU A 46 -9.18 -10.63 -3.91
CA LEU A 46 -10.56 -10.81 -4.36
C LEU A 46 -10.71 -12.01 -5.32
N ALA A 47 -9.77 -12.18 -6.26
CA ALA A 47 -9.79 -13.28 -7.21
C ALA A 47 -9.62 -14.65 -6.52
N TYR A 48 -8.81 -14.70 -5.46
CA TYR A 48 -8.46 -15.93 -4.75
C TYR A 48 -9.00 -15.97 -3.31
N MET A 49 -10.07 -15.24 -2.99
CA MET A 49 -10.59 -15.14 -1.61
C MET A 49 -11.03 -16.50 -1.05
N ASN A 50 -11.40 -17.44 -1.92
CA ASN A 50 -11.75 -18.81 -1.56
C ASN A 50 -10.67 -19.83 -2.00
N GLY A 51 -9.45 -19.35 -2.22
CA GLY A 51 -8.38 -20.12 -2.84
C GLY A 51 -8.59 -20.33 -4.34
N GLU A 52 -7.74 -21.14 -4.95
CA GLU A 52 -7.77 -21.41 -6.38
C GLU A 52 -8.67 -22.60 -6.71
N THR A 53 -9.93 -22.31 -6.98
CA THR A 53 -10.96 -23.32 -7.23
C THR A 53 -11.07 -23.73 -8.70
N GLY A 54 -10.50 -22.95 -9.63
CA GLY A 54 -10.62 -23.15 -11.08
C GLY A 54 -9.48 -23.94 -11.74
N HIS A 55 -8.42 -24.27 -11.01
CA HIS A 55 -7.30 -25.02 -11.58
C HIS A 55 -7.65 -26.51 -11.75
N ALA A 56 -7.25 -27.11 -12.88
CA ALA A 56 -7.65 -28.47 -13.26
C ALA A 56 -7.34 -29.51 -12.17
N ASP A 57 -6.12 -29.50 -11.62
CA ASP A 57 -5.70 -30.52 -10.64
C ASP A 57 -6.03 -30.15 -9.18
N ARG A 58 -5.71 -28.92 -8.76
CA ARG A 58 -5.85 -28.48 -7.36
C ARG A 58 -7.22 -27.89 -7.00
N GLY A 59 -7.96 -27.39 -7.99
CA GLY A 59 -9.27 -26.77 -7.79
C GLY A 59 -10.27 -27.67 -7.06
N PRO A 60 -10.43 -28.94 -7.47
CA PRO A 60 -11.30 -29.88 -6.77
C PRO A 60 -10.94 -30.07 -5.28
N LEU A 61 -9.64 -30.11 -4.94
CA LEU A 61 -9.17 -30.26 -3.56
C LEU A 61 -9.50 -29.03 -2.70
N VAL A 62 -9.32 -27.83 -3.27
CA VAL A 62 -9.67 -26.56 -2.59
C VAL A 62 -11.17 -26.46 -2.36
N GLN A 63 -11.99 -26.87 -3.35
CA GLN A 63 -13.44 -26.89 -3.20
C GLN A 63 -13.89 -27.87 -2.10
N LEU A 64 -13.30 -29.07 -2.05
CA LEU A 64 -13.53 -30.06 -0.99
C LEU A 64 -13.16 -29.52 0.39
N MET A 65 -12.01 -28.86 0.51
CA MET A 65 -11.58 -28.24 1.75
C MET A 65 -12.58 -27.17 2.21
N ASN A 66 -12.98 -26.27 1.31
CA ASN A 66 -13.96 -25.21 1.63
C ASN A 66 -15.31 -25.79 2.08
N ALA A 67 -15.75 -26.90 1.48
CA ALA A 67 -16.97 -27.60 1.87
C ALA A 67 -16.84 -28.23 3.27
N ALA A 68 -15.67 -28.77 3.61
CA ALA A 68 -15.41 -29.41 4.89
C ALA A 68 -15.21 -28.41 6.05
N THR A 69 -14.53 -27.29 5.81
CA THR A 69 -14.21 -26.30 6.85
C THR A 69 -15.21 -25.15 6.93
N GLN A 70 -16.10 -25.04 5.95
CA GLN A 70 -16.97 -23.89 5.71
C GLN A 70 -16.16 -22.62 5.38
N SER A 71 -16.45 -21.96 4.26
CA SER A 71 -15.90 -20.64 3.96
C SER A 71 -16.94 -19.55 4.23
N SER A 72 -16.49 -18.40 4.74
CA SER A 72 -17.36 -17.25 5.00
C SER A 72 -17.03 -16.11 4.04
N ASN A 73 -17.76 -16.05 2.93
CA ASN A 73 -17.64 -14.96 1.95
C ASN A 73 -17.86 -13.59 2.61
N GLY A 74 -18.81 -13.50 3.55
CA GLY A 74 -19.09 -12.25 4.27
C GLY A 74 -17.88 -11.75 5.06
N LEU A 75 -17.20 -12.64 5.79
CA LEU A 75 -15.97 -12.29 6.52
C LEU A 75 -14.86 -11.87 5.55
N MET A 76 -14.69 -12.59 4.44
CA MET A 76 -13.66 -12.27 3.45
C MET A 76 -13.88 -10.90 2.80
N TYR A 77 -15.12 -10.53 2.49
CA TYR A 77 -15.44 -9.19 1.99
C TYR A 77 -15.21 -8.10 3.05
N ALA A 78 -15.46 -8.37 4.33
CA ALA A 78 -15.12 -7.43 5.40
C ALA A 78 -13.60 -7.19 5.48
N ILE A 79 -12.80 -8.26 5.39
CA ILE A 79 -11.33 -8.17 5.33
C ILE A 79 -10.88 -7.41 4.08
N ALA A 80 -11.46 -7.68 2.91
CA ALA A 80 -11.18 -6.93 1.68
C ALA A 80 -11.47 -5.43 1.87
N GLY A 81 -12.60 -5.08 2.50
CA GLY A 81 -12.96 -3.71 2.82
C GLY A 81 -11.92 -3.01 3.69
N LEU A 82 -11.43 -3.67 4.75
CA LEU A 82 -10.34 -3.16 5.58
C LEU A 82 -9.06 -2.94 4.77
N GLY A 83 -8.71 -3.87 3.88
CA GLY A 83 -7.58 -3.73 2.97
C GLY A 83 -7.71 -2.54 2.02
N ILE A 84 -8.90 -2.30 1.46
CA ILE A 84 -9.18 -1.15 0.61
C ILE A 84 -9.04 0.16 1.39
N VAL A 85 -9.62 0.25 2.60
CA VAL A 85 -9.48 1.45 3.45
C VAL A 85 -8.02 1.74 3.75
N TYR A 86 -7.25 0.72 4.14
CA TYR A 86 -5.82 0.87 4.38
C TYR A 86 -5.05 1.32 3.13
N ALA A 87 -5.33 0.72 1.97
CA ALA A 87 -4.73 1.12 0.69
C ALA A 87 -5.02 2.59 0.34
N LEU A 88 -6.26 3.05 0.55
CA LEU A 88 -6.63 4.45 0.34
C LEU A 88 -5.86 5.39 1.27
N ILE A 89 -5.73 5.03 2.54
CA ILE A 89 -4.94 5.80 3.51
C ILE A 89 -3.48 5.89 3.06
N LEU A 90 -2.88 4.78 2.61
CA LEU A 90 -1.50 4.76 2.11
C LEU A 90 -1.31 5.63 0.88
N VAL A 91 -2.22 5.56 -0.09
CA VAL A 91 -2.17 6.40 -1.30
C VAL A 91 -2.31 7.88 -0.92
N ILE A 92 -3.27 8.22 -0.06
CA ILE A 92 -3.40 9.59 0.43
C ILE A 92 -2.11 10.03 1.11
N PHE A 93 -1.55 9.21 2.00
CA PHE A 93 -0.30 9.52 2.71
C PHE A 93 0.88 9.74 1.76
N ALA A 94 1.08 8.88 0.75
CA ALA A 94 2.20 8.99 -0.19
C ALA A 94 2.15 10.26 -1.05
N PHE A 95 0.94 10.74 -1.38
CA PHE A 95 0.73 11.90 -2.24
C PHE A 95 0.42 13.19 -1.46
N LYS A 96 0.07 13.11 -0.18
CA LYS A 96 -0.15 14.26 0.68
C LYS A 96 1.18 15.01 0.86
N LYS A 97 1.20 16.29 0.50
CA LYS A 97 2.25 17.22 0.94
C LYS A 97 1.99 17.55 2.40
N PHE A 98 2.90 17.16 3.28
CA PHE A 98 2.92 17.70 4.63
C PHE A 98 3.59 19.07 4.53
N HIS A 99 2.81 20.14 4.74
CA HIS A 99 3.38 21.46 4.99
C HIS A 99 3.84 21.46 6.45
N GLU A 100 5.12 21.72 6.67
CA GLU A 100 5.62 22.16 7.97
C GLU A 100 5.28 23.64 8.10
N GLU A 101 4.61 24.02 9.19
CA GLU A 101 4.49 25.42 9.61
C GLU A 101 5.83 25.93 10.16
#